data_AF-U9TTA7-F1
#
_entry.id   AF-U9TTA7-F1
#
_cell.length_a   1.000
_cell.length_b   1.000
_cell.length_c   1.000
_cell.angle_alpha   90.00
_cell.angle_beta   90.00
_cell.angle_gamma   90.00
#
_symmetry.space_group_name_H-M   'P 1'
#
loop_
_entity.id
_entity.type
_entity.pdbx_description
1 polymer ?
#
loop_
_entity_poly.entity_id
_entity_poly.type
_entity_poly.pdbx_seq_one_letter_code
_entity_poly.pdbx_strand_id
1 'polypeptide(L)'
;MLWGIAGGLERIHAEGKIHGNLHGGNLLIEDEKISTDARIGDVGLHGPCNNENKSSNQIYGVLPYVAPEVLRGENYSPASDIYSFGIIMNTLATGKRPWHNRAHDINLAYDICNGERLEIPEDTPNFYSELMQQCWDNDPVKRPTASYLNEKLGEWIILICDDPTPSKVSDENSIAEEKRWKMISQLSKKITHPELHPEAYYTSRPLCFRELPVTELVIKGIKGKS
;
A
#
# COMPACT_ATOMS: atom_id res chain seq x y z
N MET A 1 9.71 -9.65 -5.93
CA MET A 1 9.05 -8.33 -5.75
C MET A 1 8.52 -8.07 -4.34
N LEU A 2 7.29 -8.49 -3.95
CA LEU A 2 6.70 -8.10 -2.65
C LEU A 2 7.56 -8.51 -1.44
N TRP A 3 8.14 -9.70 -1.49
CA TRP A 3 9.04 -10.19 -0.43
C TRP A 3 10.27 -9.31 -0.27
N GLY A 4 10.91 -8.91 -1.39
CA GLY A 4 12.03 -7.96 -1.37
C GLY A 4 11.66 -6.58 -0.82
N ILE A 5 10.46 -6.08 -1.15
CA ILE A 5 9.92 -4.82 -0.58
C ILE A 5 9.70 -4.97 0.93
N ALA A 6 9.07 -6.06 1.38
CA ALA A 6 8.81 -6.30 2.80
C ALA A 6 10.12 -6.40 3.60
N GLY A 7 11.13 -7.12 3.10
CA GLY A 7 12.45 -7.21 3.74
C GLY A 7 13.18 -5.85 3.78
N GLY A 8 13.07 -5.05 2.72
CA GLY A 8 13.58 -3.68 2.73
C GLY A 8 12.91 -2.81 3.79
N LEU A 9 11.59 -2.92 3.92
CA LEU A 9 10.81 -2.15 4.88
C LEU A 9 11.08 -2.60 6.32
N GLU A 10 11.21 -3.91 6.55
CA GLU A 10 11.63 -4.48 7.84
C GLU A 10 12.97 -3.89 8.27
N ARG A 11 13.95 -3.80 7.36
CA ARG A 11 15.26 -3.21 7.68
C ARG A 11 15.16 -1.74 8.06
N ILE A 12 14.36 -0.95 7.34
CA ILE A 12 14.13 0.47 7.65
C ILE A 12 13.51 0.60 9.06
N HIS A 13 12.46 -0.18 9.35
CA HIS A 13 11.74 -0.13 10.63
C HIS A 13 12.60 -0.63 11.80
N ALA A 14 13.44 -1.65 11.59
CA ALA A 14 14.38 -2.16 12.59
C ALA A 14 15.44 -1.12 13.00
N GLU A 15 15.76 -0.16 12.12
CA GLU A 15 16.63 0.98 12.42
C GLU A 15 15.88 2.16 13.09
N GLY A 16 14.59 1.97 13.45
CA GLY A 16 13.75 3.02 14.03
C GLY A 16 13.36 4.12 13.05
N LYS A 17 13.50 3.88 11.74
CA LYS A 17 13.17 4.83 10.67
C LYS A 17 11.82 4.48 10.05
N ILE A 18 11.26 5.45 9.34
CA ILE A 18 10.00 5.35 8.61
C ILE A 18 10.28 5.80 7.17
N HIS A 19 9.72 5.12 6.17
CA HIS A 19 9.89 5.54 4.79
C HIS A 19 9.06 6.78 4.48
N GLY A 20 7.78 6.83 4.89
CA GLY A 20 6.89 7.99 4.86
C GLY A 20 6.46 8.49 3.46
N ASN A 21 6.91 7.83 2.40
CA ASN A 21 6.57 8.15 1.00
C ASN A 21 6.73 6.90 0.12
N LEU A 22 6.27 5.76 0.63
CA LEU A 22 6.35 4.50 -0.09
C LEU A 22 5.25 4.46 -1.15
N HIS A 23 5.60 4.34 -2.42
CA HIS A 23 4.66 4.19 -3.53
C HIS A 23 5.36 3.54 -4.72
N GLY A 24 4.61 3.13 -5.75
CA GLY A 24 5.18 2.42 -6.91
C GLY A 24 6.32 3.16 -7.63
N GLY A 25 6.28 4.51 -7.62
CA GLY A 25 7.35 5.35 -8.17
C GLY A 25 8.67 5.34 -7.37
N ASN A 26 8.64 4.88 -6.12
CA ASN A 26 9.82 4.73 -5.25
C ASN A 26 10.28 3.27 -5.12
N LEU A 27 9.80 2.41 -6.02
CA LEU A 27 10.26 1.02 -6.15
C LEU A 27 11.17 0.90 -7.36
N LEU A 28 12.37 0.36 -7.16
CA LEU A 28 13.31 0.03 -8.21
C LEU A 28 13.13 -1.44 -8.57
N ILE A 29 12.83 -1.72 -9.84
CA ILE A 29 12.64 -3.08 -10.33
C ILE A 29 13.96 -3.61 -10.89
N GLU A 30 14.37 -4.75 -10.39
CA GLU A 30 15.52 -5.52 -10.87
C GLU A 30 14.98 -6.72 -11.64
N ASP A 31 15.02 -6.63 -12.98
CA ASP A 31 14.50 -7.66 -13.86
C ASP A 31 15.65 -8.48 -14.46
N GLU A 32 15.87 -9.66 -13.90
CA GLU A 32 16.84 -10.63 -14.40
C GLU A 32 16.17 -11.76 -15.18
N LYS A 33 16.95 -12.52 -15.95
CA LYS A 33 16.43 -13.59 -16.82
C LYS A 33 15.57 -14.65 -16.12
N ILE A 34 15.75 -14.83 -14.81
CA ILE A 34 15.15 -15.93 -14.02
C ILE A 34 14.24 -15.38 -12.91
N SER A 35 14.37 -14.10 -12.55
CA SER A 35 13.63 -13.51 -11.43
C SER A 35 13.47 -12.01 -11.59
N THR A 36 12.30 -11.52 -11.18
CA THR A 36 12.04 -10.08 -11.02
C THR A 36 11.96 -9.74 -9.53
N ASP A 37 12.87 -8.90 -9.05
CA ASP A 37 12.86 -8.39 -7.67
C ASP A 37 12.60 -6.88 -7.60
N ALA A 38 12.35 -6.38 -6.39
CA ALA A 38 12.10 -4.97 -6.15
C ALA A 38 12.86 -4.48 -4.90
N ARG A 39 13.47 -3.31 -5.02
CA ARG A 39 14.15 -2.60 -3.93
C ARG A 39 13.43 -1.28 -3.65
N ILE A 40 13.43 -0.87 -2.38
CA ILE A 40 12.90 0.43 -1.98
C ILE A 40 13.98 1.49 -2.24
N GLY A 41 13.63 2.53 -3.01
CA GLY A 41 14.44 3.72 -3.21
C GLY A 41 13.95 4.90 -2.35
N ASP A 42 14.59 6.06 -2.47
CA ASP A 42 14.13 7.34 -1.87
C ASP A 42 13.83 7.28 -0.35
N VAL A 43 14.68 6.57 0.40
CA VAL A 43 14.54 6.42 1.85
C VAL A 43 14.94 7.71 2.55
N GLY A 44 13.99 8.36 3.23
CA GLY A 44 14.27 9.46 4.16
C GLY A 44 14.51 10.84 3.55
N LEU A 45 14.20 11.05 2.27
CA LEU A 45 14.31 12.36 1.58
C LEU A 45 12.95 13.00 1.26
N HIS A 46 11.90 12.67 2.00
CA HIS A 46 10.55 13.20 1.76
C HIS A 46 10.23 14.38 2.71
N GLY A 47 9.67 15.44 2.14
CA GLY A 47 9.27 16.66 2.85
C GLY A 47 10.26 17.83 2.74
N PRO A 48 9.84 19.07 3.05
CA PRO A 48 10.70 20.24 2.95
C PRO A 48 11.88 20.17 3.94
N CYS A 49 13.09 20.51 3.50
CA CYS A 49 14.32 20.50 4.31
C CYS A 49 14.27 21.42 5.54
N ASN A 50 13.33 22.37 5.60
CA ASN A 50 13.19 23.32 6.71
C ASN A 50 12.13 22.87 7.71
N ASN A 51 12.58 22.29 8.82
CA ASN A 51 11.74 21.94 9.97
C ASN A 51 11.11 23.16 10.68
N GLU A 52 11.54 24.40 10.37
CA GLU A 52 11.06 25.63 11.00
C GLU A 52 9.73 26.14 10.44
N ASN A 53 9.31 25.67 9.25
CA ASN A 53 8.05 26.07 8.59
C ASN A 53 7.11 24.88 8.36
N LYS A 54 7.06 23.92 9.28
CA LYS A 54 5.92 23.00 9.33
C LYS A 54 4.69 23.81 9.74
N SER A 55 4.02 24.48 8.80
CA SER A 55 2.59 24.69 8.95
C SER A 55 2.03 23.30 9.23
N SER A 56 1.46 23.10 10.41
CA SER A 56 1.22 21.80 11.07
C SER A 56 0.40 20.78 10.27
N ASN A 57 -0.05 21.12 9.07
CA ASN A 57 -1.04 20.38 8.29
C ASN A 57 -0.58 20.07 6.84
N GLN A 58 0.69 20.28 6.48
CA GLN A 58 1.17 19.99 5.12
C GLN A 58 1.71 18.56 5.03
N ILE A 59 0.93 17.68 4.41
CA ILE A 59 1.31 16.29 4.11
C ILE A 59 2.09 16.29 2.80
N TYR A 60 3.08 15.40 2.66
CA TYR A 60 3.85 15.26 1.43
C TYR A 60 3.84 13.81 0.96
N GLY A 61 3.31 13.55 -0.24
CA GLY A 61 3.27 12.20 -0.79
C GLY A 61 2.36 12.05 -1.99
N VAL A 62 1.99 10.81 -2.30
CA VAL A 62 1.06 10.44 -3.37
C VAL A 62 -0.26 10.02 -2.74
N LEU A 63 -1.32 10.81 -2.90
CA LEU A 63 -2.57 10.70 -2.12
C LEU A 63 -3.09 9.25 -1.95
N PRO A 64 -3.23 8.43 -3.01
CA PRO A 64 -3.60 7.02 -2.89
C PRO A 64 -2.82 6.18 -1.88
N TYR A 65 -1.54 6.48 -1.65
CA TYR A 65 -0.66 5.71 -0.78
C TYR A 65 -0.58 6.30 0.64
N VAL A 66 -1.14 7.49 0.88
CA VAL A 66 -1.09 8.13 2.20
C VAL A 66 -2.12 7.49 3.13
N ALA A 67 -1.66 7.03 4.29
CA ALA A 67 -2.50 6.35 5.26
C ALA A 67 -3.59 7.27 5.86
N PRO A 68 -4.77 6.74 6.22
CA PRO A 68 -5.88 7.51 6.78
C PRO A 68 -5.51 8.39 7.98
N GLU A 69 -4.72 7.86 8.92
CA GLU A 69 -4.27 8.61 10.09
C GLU A 69 -3.37 9.80 9.73
N VAL A 70 -2.51 9.63 8.71
CA VAL A 70 -1.65 10.71 8.20
C VAL A 70 -2.50 11.76 7.49
N LEU A 71 -3.50 11.36 6.72
CA LEU A 71 -4.48 12.28 6.11
C LEU A 71 -5.26 13.10 7.16
N ARG A 72 -5.49 12.54 8.35
CA ARG A 72 -6.10 13.25 9.50
C ARG A 72 -5.10 14.13 10.28
N GLY A 73 -3.85 14.22 9.84
CA GLY A 73 -2.83 15.08 10.43
C GLY A 73 -1.96 14.41 11.50
N GLU A 74 -2.06 13.09 11.68
CA GLU A 74 -1.09 12.36 12.50
C GLU A 74 0.26 12.25 11.79
N ASN A 75 1.32 12.02 12.58
CA ASN A 75 2.65 11.80 12.01
C ASN A 75 2.72 10.46 11.27
N TYR A 76 3.58 10.40 10.27
CA TYR A 76 3.98 9.12 9.67
C TYR A 76 4.51 8.17 10.75
N SER A 77 4.23 6.90 10.56
CA SER A 77 4.57 5.80 11.45
C SER A 77 4.95 4.55 10.63
N PRO A 78 5.58 3.53 11.25
CA PRO A 78 5.78 2.26 10.57
C PRO A 78 4.48 1.69 10.00
N ALA A 79 3.36 1.80 10.72
CA ALA A 79 2.04 1.36 10.26
C ALA A 79 1.53 2.13 9.03
N SER A 80 1.94 3.39 8.83
CA SER A 80 1.60 4.16 7.62
C SER A 80 2.36 3.67 6.37
N ASP A 81 3.58 3.16 6.53
CA ASP A 81 4.28 2.48 5.44
C ASP A 81 3.61 1.15 5.08
N ILE A 82 3.07 0.43 6.08
CA ILE A 82 2.33 -0.82 5.87
C ILE A 82 1.03 -0.57 5.11
N TYR A 83 0.33 0.53 5.38
CA TYR A 83 -0.80 0.95 4.55
C TYR A 83 -0.39 1.13 3.09
N SER A 84 0.70 1.87 2.86
CA SER A 84 1.26 2.10 1.52
C SER A 84 1.61 0.78 0.82
N PHE A 85 2.16 -0.19 1.57
CA PHE A 85 2.45 -1.54 1.08
C PHE A 85 1.17 -2.26 0.63
N GLY A 86 0.06 -2.15 1.37
CA GLY A 86 -1.25 -2.69 0.96
C GLY A 86 -1.76 -2.12 -0.36
N ILE A 87 -1.56 -0.81 -0.60
CA ILE A 87 -1.90 -0.18 -1.89
C ILE A 87 -1.00 -0.70 -3.02
N ILE A 88 0.29 -0.96 -2.74
CA ILE A 88 1.21 -1.59 -3.71
C ILE A 88 0.75 -3.01 -4.04
N MET A 89 0.35 -3.82 -3.04
CA MET A 89 -0.22 -5.15 -3.28
C MET A 89 -1.43 -5.06 -4.23
N ASN A 90 -2.37 -4.14 -4.00
CA ASN A 90 -3.52 -3.98 -4.88
C ASN A 90 -3.12 -3.57 -6.31
N THR A 91 -2.12 -2.69 -6.43
CA THR A 91 -1.58 -2.26 -7.73
C THR A 91 -1.03 -3.46 -8.51
N LEU A 92 -0.31 -4.36 -7.84
CA LEU A 92 0.24 -5.57 -8.45
C LEU A 92 -0.85 -6.61 -8.80
N ALA A 93 -1.87 -6.76 -7.95
CA ALA A 93 -2.99 -7.66 -8.22
C ALA A 93 -3.85 -7.19 -9.41
N THR A 94 -4.09 -5.89 -9.53
CA THR A 94 -4.98 -5.32 -10.56
C THR A 94 -4.25 -4.95 -11.85
N GLY A 95 -2.95 -4.69 -11.80
CA GLY A 95 -2.20 -4.05 -12.88
C GLY A 95 -2.63 -2.60 -13.15
N LYS A 96 -3.42 -1.99 -12.26
CA LYS A 96 -3.98 -0.64 -12.40
C LYS A 96 -3.41 0.28 -11.34
N ARG A 97 -3.29 1.57 -11.68
CA ARG A 97 -2.93 2.58 -10.69
C ARG A 97 -4.10 2.78 -9.71
N PRO A 98 -3.84 2.99 -8.42
CA PRO A 98 -4.90 3.11 -7.43
C PRO A 98 -5.73 4.39 -7.65
N TRP A 99 -7.06 4.26 -7.60
CA TRP A 99 -8.04 5.33 -7.89
C TRP A 99 -7.73 6.11 -9.18
N HIS A 100 -7.40 5.39 -10.26
CA HIS A 100 -7.05 6.01 -11.55
C HIS A 100 -8.19 6.74 -12.25
N ASN A 101 -9.42 6.42 -11.91
CA ASN A 101 -10.64 6.88 -12.59
C ASN A 101 -11.28 8.13 -11.94
N ARG A 102 -10.64 8.74 -10.95
CA ARG A 102 -11.16 9.92 -10.25
C ARG A 102 -10.06 10.90 -9.87
N ALA A 103 -10.47 12.12 -9.53
CA ALA A 103 -9.56 13.15 -9.05
C ALA A 103 -8.88 12.74 -7.73
N HIS A 104 -7.62 13.13 -7.56
CA HIS A 104 -6.88 13.00 -6.31
C HIS A 104 -7.03 14.27 -5.49
N ASP A 105 -8.25 14.48 -5.00
CA ASP A 105 -8.70 15.68 -4.31
C ASP A 105 -9.09 15.40 -2.85
N ILE A 106 -9.73 16.38 -2.19
CA ILE A 106 -10.19 16.24 -0.81
C ILE A 106 -11.29 15.17 -0.65
N ASN A 107 -12.10 14.94 -1.69
CA ASN A 107 -13.16 13.92 -1.64
C ASN A 107 -12.53 12.54 -1.56
N LEU A 108 -11.52 12.24 -2.40
CA LEU A 108 -10.78 10.99 -2.30
C LEU A 108 -10.11 10.83 -0.92
N ALA A 109 -9.51 11.90 -0.39
CA ALA A 109 -8.91 11.86 0.94
C ALA A 109 -9.94 11.56 2.05
N TYR A 110 -11.14 12.14 1.96
CA TYR A 110 -12.25 11.89 2.88
C TYR A 110 -12.76 10.45 2.79
N ASP A 111 -12.92 9.93 1.57
CA ASP A 111 -13.36 8.56 1.32
C ASP A 111 -12.37 7.53 1.88
N ILE A 112 -11.06 7.73 1.65
CA ILE A 112 -9.99 6.89 2.24
C ILE A 112 -10.08 6.89 3.76
N CYS A 113 -10.26 8.08 4.36
CA CYS A 113 -10.45 8.25 5.79
C CYS A 113 -11.72 7.59 6.33
N ASN A 114 -12.76 7.40 5.51
CA ASN A 114 -13.98 6.72 5.91
C ASN A 114 -13.97 5.21 5.62
N GLY A 115 -12.84 4.68 5.16
CA GLY A 115 -12.68 3.25 4.93
C GLY A 115 -12.94 2.81 3.49
N GLU A 116 -13.09 3.72 2.52
CA GLU A 116 -13.12 3.34 1.11
C GLU A 116 -11.81 2.64 0.74
N ARG A 117 -11.90 1.50 0.05
CA ARG A 117 -10.76 0.70 -0.41
C ARG A 117 -10.94 0.33 -1.88
N LEU A 118 -9.83 -0.04 -2.51
CA LEU A 118 -9.82 -0.50 -3.89
C LEU A 118 -10.50 -1.86 -4.01
N GLU A 119 -11.06 -2.12 -5.18
CA GLU A 119 -11.57 -3.44 -5.53
C GLU A 119 -10.46 -4.49 -5.51
N ILE A 120 -10.78 -5.67 -4.98
CA ILE A 120 -9.92 -6.85 -5.03
C ILE A 120 -10.44 -7.75 -6.16
N PRO A 121 -9.64 -8.02 -7.20
CA PRO A 121 -10.05 -8.93 -8.27
C PRO A 121 -10.41 -10.32 -7.74
N GLU A 122 -11.46 -10.95 -8.31
CA GLU A 122 -11.91 -12.29 -7.91
C GLU A 122 -10.87 -13.40 -8.14
N ASP A 123 -9.88 -13.15 -9.00
CA ASP A 123 -8.74 -14.03 -9.28
C ASP A 123 -7.53 -13.76 -8.36
N THR A 124 -7.71 -12.97 -7.29
CA THR A 124 -6.69 -12.78 -6.25
C THR A 124 -6.70 -13.96 -5.28
N PRO A 125 -5.58 -14.66 -5.02
CA PRO A 125 -5.51 -15.73 -4.03
C PRO A 125 -5.95 -15.26 -2.63
N ASN A 126 -6.61 -16.13 -1.86
CA ASN A 126 -7.14 -15.79 -0.53
C ASN A 126 -6.05 -15.23 0.39
N PHE A 127 -4.93 -15.93 0.54
CA PHE A 127 -3.76 -15.49 1.29
C PHE A 127 -3.35 -14.05 0.93
N TYR A 128 -3.26 -13.75 -0.37
CA TYR A 128 -2.85 -12.44 -0.86
C TYR A 128 -3.89 -11.37 -0.50
N SER A 129 -5.17 -11.67 -0.72
CA SER A 129 -6.27 -10.75 -0.46
C SER A 129 -6.45 -10.45 1.03
N GLU A 130 -6.26 -11.44 1.90
CA GLU A 130 -6.33 -11.29 3.35
C GLU A 130 -5.16 -10.47 3.87
N LEU A 131 -3.94 -10.77 3.42
CA LEU A 131 -2.75 -10.02 3.82
C LEU A 131 -2.81 -8.56 3.35
N MET A 132 -3.26 -8.32 2.12
CA MET A 132 -3.51 -6.98 1.58
C MET A 132 -4.55 -6.22 2.42
N GLN A 133 -5.63 -6.90 2.83
CA GLN A 133 -6.66 -6.31 3.66
C GLN A 133 -6.19 -5.93 5.06
N GLN A 134 -5.34 -6.75 5.66
CA GLN A 134 -4.69 -6.42 6.94
C GLN A 134 -3.77 -5.21 6.80
N CYS A 135 -3.05 -5.08 5.68
CA CYS A 135 -2.13 -3.96 5.46
C CYS A 135 -2.83 -2.61 5.40
N TRP A 136 -4.01 -2.53 4.78
CA TRP A 136 -4.74 -1.28 4.60
C TRP A 136 -5.88 -1.06 5.61
N ASP A 137 -5.88 -1.75 6.76
CA ASP A 137 -6.88 -1.55 7.82
C ASP A 137 -6.93 -0.06 8.21
N ASN A 138 -8.13 0.45 8.49
CA ASN A 138 -8.31 1.85 8.89
C ASN A 138 -7.71 2.14 10.27
N ASP A 139 -7.63 1.13 11.14
CA ASP A 139 -6.96 1.19 12.43
C ASP A 139 -5.47 0.78 12.24
N PRO A 140 -4.51 1.72 12.42
CA PRO A 140 -3.09 1.42 12.25
C PRO A 140 -2.57 0.34 13.21
N VAL A 141 -3.23 0.11 14.36
CA VAL A 141 -2.81 -0.91 15.34
C VAL A 141 -3.10 -2.33 14.85
N LYS A 142 -4.09 -2.50 13.96
CA LYS A 142 -4.44 -3.81 13.39
C LYS A 142 -3.56 -4.23 12.22
N ARG A 143 -2.76 -3.30 11.69
CA ARG A 143 -1.87 -3.58 10.57
C ARG A 143 -0.69 -4.43 11.03
N PRO A 144 -0.22 -5.38 10.21
CA PRO A 144 0.93 -6.20 10.55
C PRO A 144 2.22 -5.37 10.59
N THR A 145 3.26 -5.92 11.20
CA THR A 145 4.60 -5.33 11.11
C THR A 145 5.27 -5.70 9.79
N ALA A 146 6.27 -4.93 9.36
CA ALA A 146 7.07 -5.29 8.18
C ALA A 146 7.78 -6.64 8.34
N SER A 147 8.19 -6.99 9.56
CA SER A 147 8.77 -8.30 9.87
C SER A 147 7.78 -9.44 9.64
N TYR A 148 6.54 -9.29 10.11
CA TYR A 148 5.47 -10.26 9.85
C TYR A 148 5.18 -10.40 8.34
N LEU A 149 5.16 -9.29 7.59
CA LEU A 149 5.00 -9.34 6.14
C LEU A 149 6.13 -10.11 5.46
N ASN A 150 7.37 -9.85 5.87
CA ASN A 150 8.55 -10.51 5.32
C ASN A 150 8.50 -12.03 5.57
N GLU A 151 8.16 -12.44 6.79
CA GLU A 151 7.96 -13.84 7.17
C GLU A 151 6.86 -14.50 6.33
N LYS A 152 5.65 -13.92 6.29
CA LYS A 152 4.51 -14.50 5.57
C LYS A 152 4.70 -14.58 4.06
N LEU A 153 5.30 -13.57 3.45
CA LEU A 153 5.61 -13.62 2.03
C LEU A 153 6.70 -14.64 1.72
N GLY A 154 7.69 -14.81 2.60
CA GLY A 154 8.70 -15.85 2.47
C GLY A 154 8.11 -17.26 2.57
N GLU A 155 7.29 -17.52 3.60
CA GLU A 155 6.54 -18.77 3.75
C GLU A 155 5.71 -19.08 2.49
N TRP A 156 4.98 -18.09 1.98
CA TRP A 156 4.13 -18.26 0.81
C TRP A 156 4.92 -18.58 -0.46
N ILE A 157 6.07 -17.92 -0.68
CA ILE A 157 6.95 -18.21 -1.82
C ILE A 157 7.47 -19.65 -1.76
N ILE A 158 7.90 -20.12 -0.58
CA ILE A 158 8.36 -21.50 -0.41
C ILE A 158 7.25 -22.49 -0.78
N LEU A 159 6.02 -22.23 -0.32
CA LEU A 159 4.86 -23.09 -0.59
C LEU A 159 4.46 -23.15 -2.07
N ILE A 160 4.73 -22.11 -2.87
CA ILE A 160 4.34 -22.08 -4.29
C ILE A 160 5.49 -22.47 -5.23
N CYS A 161 6.76 -22.31 -4.83
CA CYS A 161 7.92 -22.57 -5.70
C CYS A 161 8.60 -23.91 -5.43
N ASP A 162 8.63 -24.39 -4.19
CA ASP A 162 9.49 -25.49 -3.75
C ASP A 162 8.74 -26.66 -3.10
N ASP A 163 7.41 -26.75 -3.25
CA ASP A 163 6.59 -27.73 -2.52
C ASP A 163 6.79 -29.18 -3.02
N PRO A 164 7.38 -30.10 -2.23
CA PRO A 164 7.46 -31.51 -2.59
C PRO A 164 6.11 -32.23 -2.43
N THR A 165 5.10 -31.61 -1.79
CA THR A 165 3.79 -32.21 -1.47
C THR A 165 2.67 -31.16 -1.50
N PRO A 166 1.79 -31.15 -2.53
CA PRO A 166 0.79 -30.08 -2.71
C PRO A 166 0.00 -29.74 -1.44
N SER A 167 0.17 -28.52 -0.94
CA SER A 167 -0.63 -27.95 0.13
C SER A 167 -1.88 -27.24 -0.40
N LYS A 168 -2.92 -27.11 0.45
CA LYS A 168 -4.16 -26.39 0.10
C LYS A 168 -3.90 -24.94 -0.39
N VAL A 169 -2.87 -24.28 0.16
CA VAL A 169 -2.46 -22.92 -0.24
C VAL A 169 -1.86 -22.92 -1.65
N SER A 170 -1.04 -23.92 -1.98
CA SER A 170 -0.45 -24.10 -3.32
C SER A 170 -1.53 -24.40 -4.37
N ASP A 171 -2.51 -25.24 -4.02
CA ASP A 171 -3.67 -25.56 -4.87
C ASP A 171 -4.53 -24.31 -5.14
N GLU A 172 -4.88 -23.54 -4.09
CA GLU A 172 -5.65 -22.29 -4.23
C GLU A 172 -4.93 -21.26 -5.10
N ASN A 173 -3.61 -21.11 -4.93
CA ASN A 173 -2.80 -20.23 -5.75
C ASN A 173 -2.78 -20.69 -7.22
N SER A 174 -2.57 -21.98 -7.47
CA SER A 174 -2.56 -22.54 -8.83
C SER A 174 -3.89 -22.33 -9.55
N ILE A 175 -5.02 -22.52 -8.85
CA ILE A 175 -6.36 -22.27 -9.38
C ILE A 175 -6.57 -20.78 -9.70
N ALA A 176 -6.13 -19.88 -8.82
CA ALA A 176 -6.22 -18.44 -9.04
C ALA A 176 -5.40 -18.00 -10.26
N GLU A 177 -4.16 -18.49 -10.39
CA GLU A 177 -3.30 -18.24 -11.55
C GLU A 177 -3.93 -18.79 -12.84
N GLU A 178 -4.49 -19.99 -12.84
CA GLU A 178 -5.16 -20.55 -14.02
C GLU A 178 -6.35 -19.69 -14.47
N LYS A 179 -7.16 -19.18 -13.52
CA LYS A 179 -8.25 -18.24 -13.80
C LYS A 179 -7.70 -16.94 -14.42
N ARG A 180 -6.64 -16.37 -13.83
CA ARG A 180 -5.98 -15.17 -14.32
C ARG A 180 -5.47 -15.35 -15.75
N TRP A 181 -4.76 -16.45 -16.02
CA TRP A 181 -4.25 -16.76 -17.35
C TRP A 181 -5.36 -16.89 -18.40
N LYS A 182 -6.49 -17.54 -18.05
CA LYS A 182 -7.66 -17.61 -18.93
C LYS A 182 -8.21 -16.22 -19.24
N MET A 183 -8.36 -15.37 -18.23
CA MET A 183 -8.85 -14.00 -18.41
C MET A 183 -7.89 -13.15 -19.27
N ILE A 184 -6.59 -13.21 -19.01
CA ILE A 184 -5.56 -12.52 -19.81
C ILE A 184 -5.55 -13.01 -21.25
N SER A 185 -5.68 -14.31 -21.49
CA SER A 185 -5.70 -14.88 -22.84
C SER A 185 -6.91 -14.43 -23.69
N GLN A 186 -8.00 -14.06 -23.03
CA GLN A 186 -9.22 -13.54 -23.66
C GLN A 186 -9.17 -12.02 -23.88
N LEU A 187 -8.34 -11.29 -23.13
CA LEU A 187 -8.08 -9.87 -23.38
C LEU A 187 -7.32 -9.71 -24.70
N SER A 188 -7.76 -8.75 -25.54
CA SER A 188 -7.06 -8.47 -26.79
C SER A 188 -5.58 -8.14 -26.52
N LYS A 189 -4.66 -8.54 -27.39
CA LYS A 189 -3.19 -8.32 -27.25
C LYS A 189 -2.77 -6.87 -27.01
N LYS A 190 -3.67 -5.89 -27.13
CA LYS A 190 -3.47 -4.53 -26.65
C LYS A 190 -3.95 -4.43 -25.22
N ILE A 191 -3.06 -4.71 -24.26
CA ILE A 191 -3.25 -4.24 -22.89
C ILE A 191 -3.15 -2.71 -22.94
N THR A 192 -4.29 -2.04 -23.02
CA THR A 192 -4.36 -0.60 -22.83
C THR A 192 -4.50 -0.34 -21.34
N HIS A 193 -3.53 0.36 -20.75
CA HIS A 193 -3.72 0.88 -19.40
C HIS A 193 -5.01 1.72 -19.39
N PRO A 194 -5.82 1.63 -18.31
CA PRO A 194 -7.01 2.46 -18.20
C PRO A 194 -6.65 3.93 -18.37
N GLU A 195 -7.55 4.68 -19.01
CA GLU A 195 -7.40 6.13 -19.08
C GLU A 195 -7.36 6.70 -17.64
N LEU A 196 -6.39 7.59 -17.41
CA LEU A 196 -6.23 8.25 -16.13
C LEU A 196 -7.12 9.48 -16.10
N HIS A 197 -7.81 9.70 -14.98
CA HIS A 197 -8.45 10.97 -14.72
C HIS A 197 -7.39 12.10 -14.79
N PRO A 198 -7.68 13.25 -15.43
CA PRO A 198 -6.69 14.31 -15.62
C PRO A 198 -6.16 14.89 -14.30
N GLU A 199 -6.91 14.73 -13.21
CA GLU A 199 -6.54 15.15 -11.86
C GLU A 199 -6.05 13.99 -10.96
N ALA A 200 -5.69 12.84 -11.54
CA ALA A 200 -5.02 11.76 -10.84
C ALA A 200 -3.49 11.94 -10.91
N TYR A 201 -2.85 12.11 -9.75
CA TYR A 201 -1.42 12.43 -9.63
C TYR A 201 -0.66 11.30 -8.92
N TYR A 202 0.38 10.80 -9.57
CA TYR A 202 1.19 9.66 -9.07
C TYR A 202 2.65 10.02 -8.77
N THR A 203 2.93 11.31 -8.68
CA THR A 203 4.21 11.88 -8.25
C THR A 203 4.02 12.56 -6.90
N SER A 204 5.00 12.43 -6.01
CA SER A 204 4.91 13.06 -4.68
C SER A 204 4.73 14.56 -4.80
N ARG A 205 3.78 15.10 -4.03
CA ARG A 205 3.49 16.53 -3.98
C ARG A 205 3.01 16.92 -2.59
N PRO A 206 3.01 18.22 -2.26
CA PRO A 206 2.30 18.69 -1.08
C PRO A 206 0.79 18.44 -1.23
N LEU A 207 0.19 17.88 -0.19
CA LEU A 207 -1.24 17.65 -0.04
C LEU A 207 -1.71 18.57 1.08
N CYS A 208 -2.64 19.48 0.76
CA CYS A 208 -3.17 20.44 1.71
C CYS A 208 -4.68 20.30 1.78
N PHE A 209 -5.16 19.53 2.74
CA PHE A 209 -6.59 19.35 3.03
C PHE A 209 -6.90 20.04 4.34
N ARG A 210 -7.17 21.35 4.30
CA ARG A 210 -7.42 22.17 5.51
C ARG A 210 -8.70 21.78 6.26
N GLU A 211 -9.54 20.94 5.67
CA GLU A 211 -10.92 20.68 6.09
C GLU A 211 -11.19 19.21 6.45
N LEU A 212 -10.19 18.32 6.44
CA LEU A 212 -10.40 16.96 6.93
C LEU A 212 -10.61 17.02 8.45
N PRO A 213 -11.78 16.60 8.98
CA PRO A 213 -12.02 16.65 10.41
C PRO A 213 -10.99 15.75 11.10
N VAL A 214 -10.19 16.33 12.00
CA VAL A 214 -9.46 15.56 13.01
C VAL A 214 -10.56 14.83 13.77
N THR A 215 -10.62 13.50 13.63
CA THR A 215 -11.64 12.70 14.30
C THR A 215 -11.65 13.06 15.79
N GLU A 216 -12.81 13.49 16.29
CA GLU A 216 -13.09 13.83 17.70
C GLU A 216 -13.02 12.61 18.63
N LEU A 217 -11.97 11.78 18.53
CA LEU A 217 -11.70 10.70 19.48
C LEU A 217 -10.96 11.18 20.73
N VAL A 218 -10.55 12.47 20.78
CA VAL A 218 -9.84 13.04 21.95
C VAL A 218 -10.78 13.75 22.95
N ILE A 219 -12.01 14.12 22.58
CA ILE A 219 -12.88 14.94 23.47
C ILE A 219 -13.73 14.07 24.43
N LYS A 220 -14.01 12.80 24.10
CA LYS A 220 -14.81 11.92 24.98
C LYS A 220 -14.04 11.26 26.12
N GLY A 221 -12.71 11.41 26.19
CA GLY A 221 -11.86 10.82 27.23
C GLY A 221 -11.65 11.66 28.49
N ILE A 222 -12.03 12.96 28.50
CA ILE A 222 -11.70 13.88 29.61
C ILE A 222 -12.93 14.28 30.45
N LYS A 223 -14.16 14.02 30.00
CA LYS A 223 -15.40 14.39 30.74
C LYS A 223 -16.00 13.25 31.57
N GLY A 224 -15.16 12.41 32.17
CA GLY A 224 -15.60 11.23 32.94
C GLY A 224 -14.84 10.99 34.24
N LYS A 225 -14.30 12.03 34.89
CA LYS A 225 -13.86 11.98 36.29
C LYS A 225 -14.05 13.36 36.94
N SER A 226 -15.26 13.61 37.44
CA SER A 226 -15.54 14.60 38.48
C SER A 226 -16.53 13.98 39.44
#